data_AF-A0A168BHA2-F1
#
_entry.id   AF-A0A168BHA2-F1
#
_cell.length_a   1.000
_cell.length_b   1.000
_cell.length_c   1.000
_cell.angle_alpha   90.00
_cell.angle_beta   90.00
_cell.angle_gamma   90.00
#
_symmetry.space_group_name_H-M   'P 1'
#
loop_
_entity.id
_entity.type
_entity.pdbx_description
1 polymer ?
#
loop_
_entity_poly.entity_id
_entity_poly.type
_entity_poly.pdbx_seq_one_letter_code
_entity_poly.pdbx_strand_id
1 'polypeptide(L)'
;MVEARKPATTPAQASNCVVKCVQKIDIDGHATYSYHIYGERIRKVLRELLRDYFAPAFHEGEPLDRDDLKLIYHVQGALVLKLVEAKTLPAEDADPEFAFQLEAVLEILEEVFAEEIVELKNIPYGEVSYNLLWTVFPPRTLIVSHDEFDQEVVLRVKSTRYTKTLAGDPVFEIRVDYIDMDGSHMGYVKEEKVQIEVFKSFRPVVELEHYPFQHYADKRAEFIARADKLMRLYGRHVQEYHGHALDEYDRKYNSQGRVVIDQATYQKLEPNSYAGPKISDRLEELTDEEKLTVNPVLIGFCLHSKTWGRFAISCLSDVEWDDTIIDSLVLPADQKQFIRVLVESHANSSFDDVVRDKGKGLVGLLAGPPGVGKTLTAEAIAEIAHRPLYTISSGELGASAETVQKGLRKILELGEAWNAVVLLDEADVFLVHRNRTDLLRNSITSIFLRELEYYRGILILTSNRHQDFDPAFGGRIHFFLEYPDLDVRARRAIWTTFLDTSCPAGQLDQTLTSDELDKLAELSLNGRQIKHVMKITHAVAAWNKAPITYQAVLTALKFLQPVVSNTLPCGLGDDGPYLVETGDR
;
A
#
# COMPACT_ATOMS: atom_id res chain seq x y z
N MET A 1 -27.35 36.45 34.41
CA MET A 1 -27.64 37.38 33.30
C MET A 1 -26.52 38.40 33.30
N VAL A 2 -25.53 38.22 32.43
CA VAL A 2 -24.53 39.25 32.14
C VAL A 2 -25.03 39.94 30.87
N GLU A 3 -25.37 41.22 30.97
CA GLU A 3 -25.77 42.06 29.85
C GLU A 3 -24.75 43.20 29.73
N ALA A 4 -23.86 43.13 28.74
CA ALA A 4 -23.08 44.28 28.33
C ALA A 4 -24.00 45.26 27.58
N ARG A 5 -24.35 46.38 28.23
CA ARG A 5 -25.25 47.42 27.69
C ARG A 5 -24.45 48.61 27.16
N LYS A 6 -24.89 49.14 26.01
CA LYS A 6 -24.30 50.34 25.35
C LYS A 6 -24.12 51.51 26.32
N PRO A 7 -23.08 52.36 26.16
CA PRO A 7 -23.10 53.70 26.73
C PRO A 7 -24.24 54.50 26.08
N ALA A 8 -25.12 55.07 26.90
CA ALA A 8 -26.40 55.61 26.45
C ALA A 8 -26.26 56.94 25.68
N THR A 9 -26.66 56.94 24.42
CA THR A 9 -27.13 58.14 23.71
C THR A 9 -28.54 57.87 23.18
N THR A 10 -29.53 58.36 23.94
CA THR A 10 -30.99 58.42 23.69
C THR A 10 -31.88 57.16 23.83
N PRO A 11 -33.14 57.32 24.31
CA PRO A 11 -34.01 56.21 24.72
C PRO A 11 -35.08 55.93 23.66
N ALA A 12 -34.73 55.21 22.60
CA ALA A 12 -35.72 54.57 21.72
C ALA A 12 -35.04 53.58 20.77
N GLN A 13 -34.78 52.34 21.20
CA GLN A 13 -34.72 51.16 20.33
C GLN A 13 -34.56 49.88 21.17
N ALA A 14 -35.41 48.90 20.89
CA ALA A 14 -35.42 47.60 21.54
C ALA A 14 -34.31 46.69 20.97
N SER A 15 -33.05 46.93 21.33
CA SER A 15 -31.92 45.98 21.16
C SER A 15 -30.61 46.58 21.70
N ASN A 16 -30.57 46.87 23.02
CA ASN A 16 -29.42 47.48 23.72
C ASN A 16 -28.33 46.49 24.17
N CYS A 17 -28.24 45.32 23.55
CA CYS A 17 -27.41 44.21 24.02
C CYS A 17 -26.45 43.77 22.90
N VAL A 18 -25.14 43.82 23.14
CA VAL A 18 -24.14 43.33 22.17
C VAL A 18 -24.04 41.81 22.23
N VAL A 19 -23.98 41.28 23.45
CA VAL A 19 -23.97 39.84 23.71
C VAL A 19 -24.91 39.52 24.86
N LYS A 20 -25.74 38.49 24.70
CA LYS A 20 -26.68 38.01 25.71
C LYS A 20 -26.40 36.56 26.07
N CYS A 21 -26.20 36.28 27.36
CA CYS A 21 -26.16 34.92 27.88
C CYS A 21 -27.54 34.50 28.42
N VAL A 22 -28.06 33.39 27.90
CA VAL A 22 -29.33 32.78 28.28
C VAL A 22 -29.06 31.42 28.92
N GLN A 23 -29.45 31.28 30.17
CA GLN A 23 -29.42 30.02 30.91
C GLN A 23 -30.77 29.32 30.79
N LYS A 24 -30.77 28.06 30.36
CA LYS A 24 -31.92 27.16 30.36
C LYS A 24 -31.67 26.03 31.34
N ILE A 25 -32.65 25.72 32.17
CA ILE A 25 -32.57 24.62 33.13
C ILE A 25 -33.51 23.53 32.62
N ASP A 26 -32.99 22.33 32.42
CA ASP A 26 -33.80 21.18 32.02
C ASP A 26 -34.65 20.64 33.19
N ILE A 27 -35.49 19.66 32.90
CA ILE A 27 -36.42 19.05 33.88
C ILE A 27 -35.63 18.32 34.99
N ASP A 28 -34.41 17.90 34.71
CA ASP A 28 -33.52 17.18 35.62
C ASP A 28 -32.60 18.14 36.42
N GLY A 29 -32.74 19.46 36.24
CA GLY A 29 -32.00 20.49 36.95
C GLY A 29 -30.63 20.85 36.34
N HIS A 30 -30.29 20.34 35.16
CA HIS A 30 -29.04 20.70 34.47
C HIS A 30 -29.19 22.05 33.77
N ALA A 31 -28.29 22.97 34.10
CA ALA A 31 -28.20 24.27 33.44
C ALA A 31 -27.39 24.17 32.13
N THR A 32 -28.01 24.57 31.03
CA THR A 32 -27.37 24.79 29.73
C THR A 32 -27.30 26.29 29.45
N TYR A 33 -26.17 26.75 28.92
CA TYR A 33 -25.96 28.16 28.58
C TYR A 33 -25.92 28.31 27.06
N SER A 34 -26.54 29.39 26.57
CA SER A 34 -26.52 29.78 25.17
C SER A 34 -26.20 31.27 25.08
N TYR A 35 -25.36 31.63 24.12
CA TYR A 35 -24.83 32.98 23.95
C TYR A 35 -25.34 33.55 22.63
N HIS A 36 -25.75 34.80 22.60
CA HIS A 36 -26.28 35.45 21.40
C HIS A 36 -25.47 36.72 21.12
N ILE A 37 -24.87 36.82 19.94
CA ILE A 37 -24.15 38.02 19.49
C ILE A 37 -25.06 38.80 18.54
N TYR A 38 -25.33 40.07 18.82
CA TYR A 38 -26.27 40.89 18.03
C TYR A 38 -25.56 41.85 17.06
N GLY A 39 -24.38 42.37 17.43
CA GLY A 39 -23.68 43.39 16.65
C GLY A 39 -23.36 42.93 15.21
N GLU A 40 -23.82 43.65 14.20
CA GLU A 40 -23.63 43.26 12.79
C GLU A 40 -22.15 43.29 12.36
N ARG A 41 -21.43 44.33 12.78
CA ARG A 41 -20.03 44.56 12.40
C ARG A 41 -19.10 43.51 13.01
N ILE A 42 -19.30 43.18 14.31
CA ILE A 42 -18.57 42.07 14.95
C ILE A 42 -18.91 40.71 14.32
N ARG A 43 -20.18 40.43 14.00
CA ARG A 43 -20.56 39.20 13.29
C ARG A 43 -19.92 39.10 11.91
N LYS A 44 -19.77 40.21 11.19
CA LYS A 44 -19.03 40.24 9.92
C LYS A 44 -17.56 39.90 10.12
N VAL A 45 -16.91 40.49 11.12
CA VAL A 45 -15.50 40.19 11.45
C VAL A 45 -15.31 38.75 11.90
N LEU A 46 -16.20 38.21 12.71
CA LEU A 46 -16.17 36.79 13.11
C LEU A 46 -16.34 35.89 11.88
N ARG A 47 -17.28 36.19 10.98
CA ARG A 47 -17.42 35.47 9.70
C ARG A 47 -16.21 35.59 8.79
N GLU A 48 -15.44 36.67 8.86
CA GLU A 48 -14.21 36.83 8.08
C GLU A 48 -13.05 36.04 8.70
N LEU A 49 -12.85 36.16 10.02
CA LEU A 49 -11.80 35.46 10.76
C LEU A 49 -12.04 33.94 10.82
N LEU A 50 -13.32 33.54 10.85
CA LEU A 50 -13.77 32.16 10.94
C LEU A 50 -14.39 31.64 9.64
N ARG A 51 -14.24 32.36 8.51
CA ARG A 51 -14.78 32.02 7.17
C ARG A 51 -14.55 30.57 6.74
N ASP A 52 -13.48 30.08 7.30
CA ASP A 52 -12.56 29.13 6.81
C ASP A 52 -12.51 27.95 7.83
N TYR A 53 -13.15 28.14 8.98
CA TYR A 53 -13.49 27.18 10.02
C TYR A 53 -14.91 26.64 9.73
N PHE A 54 -15.25 25.45 10.24
CA PHE A 54 -16.65 25.01 10.34
C PHE A 54 -17.38 25.78 11.46
N ALA A 55 -17.38 27.10 11.35
CA ALA A 55 -17.99 27.97 12.33
C ALA A 55 -19.50 28.13 12.05
N PRO A 56 -20.29 28.44 13.09
CA PRO A 56 -21.69 28.79 12.92
C PRO A 56 -21.82 29.98 11.96
N ALA A 57 -23.01 30.13 11.36
CA ALA A 57 -23.24 31.18 10.37
C ALA A 57 -23.22 32.60 10.97
N PHE A 58 -23.23 32.71 12.30
CA PHE A 58 -23.28 33.96 13.07
C PHE A 58 -24.42 34.85 12.58
N HIS A 59 -25.61 34.27 12.45
CA HIS A 59 -26.84 35.03 12.20
C HIS A 59 -27.24 35.84 13.45
N GLU A 60 -28.13 36.82 13.26
CA GLU A 60 -28.51 37.70 14.36
C GLU A 60 -29.29 36.94 15.42
N GLY A 61 -28.81 36.96 16.67
CA GLY A 61 -29.47 36.25 17.75
C GLY A 61 -29.44 34.73 17.61
N GLU A 62 -28.60 34.18 16.73
CA GLU A 62 -28.33 32.74 16.67
C GLU A 62 -27.72 32.28 18.01
N PRO A 63 -28.24 31.21 18.63
CA PRO A 63 -27.68 30.69 19.87
C PRO A 63 -26.34 30.00 19.58
N LEU A 64 -25.30 30.48 20.24
CA LEU A 64 -23.96 29.88 20.27
C LEU A 64 -23.84 29.06 21.56
N ASP A 65 -23.26 27.87 21.46
CA ASP A 65 -22.92 27.06 22.63
C ASP A 65 -21.47 27.31 23.10
N ARG A 66 -21.02 26.55 24.11
CA ARG A 66 -19.66 26.69 24.64
C ARG A 66 -18.59 26.24 23.62
N ASP A 67 -18.89 25.29 22.74
CA ASP A 67 -17.95 24.82 21.72
C ASP A 67 -17.81 25.87 20.59
N ASP A 68 -18.89 26.56 20.23
CA ASP A 68 -18.83 27.73 19.33
C ASP A 68 -17.93 28.84 19.91
N LEU A 69 -18.01 29.09 21.22
CA LEU A 69 -17.15 30.08 21.88
C LEU A 69 -15.68 29.68 21.88
N LYS A 70 -15.33 28.38 21.88
CA LYS A 70 -13.93 27.93 21.75
C LYS A 70 -13.35 28.32 20.39
N LEU A 71 -14.15 28.27 19.32
CA LEU A 71 -13.73 28.75 18.00
C LEU A 71 -13.38 30.23 18.02
N ILE A 72 -14.20 31.05 18.68
CA ILE A 72 -13.94 32.49 18.85
C ILE A 72 -12.69 32.71 19.72
N TYR A 73 -12.51 31.90 20.76
CA TYR A 73 -11.32 31.95 21.61
C TYR A 73 -10.02 31.76 20.81
N HIS A 74 -9.99 30.84 19.84
CA HIS A 74 -8.81 30.64 19.00
C HIS A 74 -8.43 31.86 18.16
N VAL A 75 -9.38 32.73 17.81
CA VAL A 75 -9.14 33.97 17.06
C VAL A 75 -9.06 35.21 17.95
N GLN A 76 -9.06 35.06 19.28
CA GLN A 76 -9.05 36.18 20.23
C GLN A 76 -7.88 37.13 20.01
N GLY A 77 -6.70 36.63 19.63
CA GLY A 77 -5.54 37.47 19.33
C GLY A 77 -5.79 38.43 18.15
N ALA A 78 -6.47 37.96 17.10
CA ALA A 78 -6.87 38.80 15.98
C ALA A 78 -7.97 39.81 16.37
N LEU A 79 -8.88 39.43 17.27
CA LEU A 79 -9.88 40.34 17.83
C LEU A 79 -9.24 41.44 18.68
N VAL A 80 -8.22 41.11 19.48
CA VAL A 80 -7.44 42.10 20.26
C VAL A 80 -6.70 43.06 19.32
N LEU A 81 -6.08 42.57 18.25
CA LEU A 81 -5.43 43.44 17.26
C LEU A 81 -6.44 44.41 16.62
N LYS A 82 -7.61 43.91 16.21
CA LYS A 82 -8.70 44.76 15.67
C LYS A 82 -9.23 45.76 16.69
N LEU A 83 -9.23 45.43 17.98
CA LEU A 83 -9.62 46.35 19.06
C LEU A 83 -8.59 47.48 19.22
N VAL A 84 -7.30 47.14 19.17
CA VAL A 84 -6.22 48.14 19.21
C VAL A 84 -6.30 49.06 18.00
N GLU A 85 -6.52 48.51 16.80
CA GLU A 85 -6.75 49.30 15.58
C GLU A 85 -7.96 50.24 15.75
N ALA A 86 -9.11 49.72 16.19
CA ALA A 86 -10.33 50.51 16.37
C ALA A 86 -10.16 51.67 17.37
N LYS A 87 -9.35 51.50 18.41
CA LYS A 87 -9.06 52.52 19.44
C LYS A 87 -8.02 53.56 19.02
N THR A 88 -7.19 53.26 18.03
CA THR A 88 -6.07 54.13 17.61
C THR A 88 -6.41 54.99 16.39
N LEU A 89 -7.58 54.79 15.78
CA LEU A 89 -8.06 55.60 14.66
C LEU A 89 -8.25 57.08 15.05
N PRO A 90 -8.00 58.03 14.12
CA PRO A 90 -8.32 59.44 14.32
C PRO A 90 -9.81 59.65 14.63
N ALA A 91 -10.15 60.72 15.35
CA ALA A 91 -11.53 60.98 15.79
C ALA A 91 -12.57 61.05 14.65
N GLU A 92 -12.15 61.33 13.42
CA GLU A 92 -13.00 61.36 12.23
C GLU A 92 -13.39 59.95 11.73
N ASP A 93 -12.54 58.94 11.98
CA ASP A 93 -12.72 57.54 11.55
C ASP A 93 -13.01 56.57 12.71
N ALA A 94 -12.99 57.08 13.95
CA ALA A 94 -13.22 56.28 15.14
C ALA A 94 -14.66 55.73 15.18
N ASP A 95 -14.78 54.44 15.46
CA ASP A 95 -16.06 53.78 15.73
C ASP A 95 -16.08 53.25 17.18
N PRO A 96 -16.53 54.07 18.15
CA PRO A 96 -16.62 53.67 19.55
C PRO A 96 -17.59 52.50 19.76
N GLU A 97 -18.60 52.36 18.92
CA GLU A 97 -19.58 51.26 19.03
C GLU A 97 -18.94 49.94 18.64
N PHE A 98 -18.13 49.91 17.58
CA PHE A 98 -17.40 48.71 17.17
C PHE A 98 -16.30 48.31 18.16
N ALA A 99 -15.57 49.28 18.71
CA ALA A 99 -14.61 49.01 19.78
C ALA A 99 -15.30 48.39 21.02
N PHE A 100 -16.44 48.94 21.42
CA PHE A 100 -17.26 48.38 22.50
C PHE A 100 -17.77 46.96 22.18
N GLN A 101 -18.13 46.69 20.92
CA GLN A 101 -18.55 45.35 20.50
C GLN A 101 -17.43 44.31 20.65
N LEU A 102 -16.20 44.67 20.27
CA LEU A 102 -15.03 43.82 20.41
C LEU A 102 -14.70 43.55 21.87
N GLU A 103 -14.72 44.58 22.72
CA GLU A 103 -14.52 44.45 24.17
C GLU A 103 -15.53 43.50 24.79
N ALA A 104 -16.82 43.67 24.50
CA ALA A 104 -17.88 42.84 25.08
C ALA A 104 -17.73 41.35 24.71
N VAL A 105 -17.28 41.04 23.49
CA VAL A 105 -17.00 39.65 23.09
C VAL A 105 -15.78 39.10 23.83
N LEU A 106 -14.68 39.87 23.91
CA LEU A 106 -13.47 39.44 24.61
C LEU A 106 -13.72 39.23 26.12
N GLU A 107 -14.47 40.13 26.76
CA GLU A 107 -14.83 40.03 28.19
C GLU A 107 -15.64 38.76 28.47
N ILE A 108 -16.55 38.38 27.57
CA ILE A 108 -17.33 37.15 27.72
C ILE A 108 -16.45 35.91 27.52
N LEU A 109 -15.48 35.93 26.61
CA LEU A 109 -14.53 34.82 26.48
C LEU A 109 -13.69 34.67 27.75
N GLU A 110 -13.24 35.79 28.33
CA GLU A 110 -12.51 35.77 29.61
C GLU A 110 -13.37 35.26 30.77
N GLU A 111 -14.65 35.63 30.83
CA GLU A 111 -15.57 35.16 31.87
C GLU A 111 -15.90 33.67 31.71
N VAL A 112 -16.20 33.22 30.49
CA VAL A 112 -16.62 31.84 30.21
C VAL A 112 -15.49 30.84 30.38
N PHE A 113 -14.27 31.23 29.99
CA PHE A 113 -13.08 30.37 30.07
C PHE A 113 -12.15 30.76 31.22
N ALA A 114 -12.66 31.44 32.25
CA ALA A 114 -11.84 31.94 33.35
C ALA A 114 -11.04 30.83 34.05
N GLU A 115 -11.66 29.67 34.29
CA GLU A 115 -11.02 28.50 34.91
C GLU A 115 -9.92 27.95 34.01
N GLU A 116 -10.20 27.76 32.71
CA GLU A 116 -9.24 27.29 31.73
C GLU A 116 -8.07 28.25 31.54
N ILE A 117 -8.30 29.57 31.56
CA ILE A 117 -7.25 30.59 31.47
C ILE A 117 -6.33 30.51 32.70
N VAL A 118 -6.87 30.28 33.88
CA VAL A 118 -6.07 30.09 35.10
C VAL A 118 -5.26 28.79 35.00
N GLU A 119 -5.85 27.71 34.51
CA GLU A 119 -5.16 26.45 34.33
C GLU A 119 -4.04 26.57 33.28
N LEU A 120 -4.30 27.17 32.11
CA LEU A 120 -3.31 27.44 31.07
C LEU A 120 -2.08 28.21 31.57
N LYS A 121 -2.27 29.17 32.49
CA LYS A 121 -1.17 29.94 33.10
C LYS A 121 -0.31 29.13 34.06
N ASN A 122 -0.84 28.04 34.62
CA ASN A 122 -0.19 27.20 35.62
C ASN A 122 0.37 25.89 35.05
N ILE A 123 0.15 25.61 33.77
CA ILE A 123 0.66 24.40 33.09
C ILE A 123 2.17 24.53 32.83
N PRO A 124 2.95 23.46 33.07
CA PRO A 124 4.36 23.42 32.67
C PRO A 124 4.53 23.62 31.16
N TYR A 125 5.61 24.28 30.76
CA TYR A 125 5.87 24.55 29.34
C TYR A 125 5.92 23.24 28.52
N GLY A 126 5.11 23.15 27.46
CA GLY A 126 5.05 21.99 26.58
C GLY A 126 4.14 20.85 27.05
N GLU A 127 3.44 21.01 28.17
CA GLU A 127 2.46 20.04 28.67
C GLU A 127 1.02 20.51 28.44
N VAL A 128 0.06 19.59 28.61
CA VAL A 128 -1.38 19.88 28.53
C VAL A 128 -2.16 18.98 29.49
N SER A 129 -3.29 19.46 30.00
CA SER A 129 -4.28 18.64 30.71
C SER A 129 -5.38 18.17 29.75
N TYR A 130 -6.08 17.10 30.13
CA TYR A 130 -7.15 16.57 29.28
C TYR A 130 -8.26 17.61 28.97
N ASN A 131 -8.63 18.43 29.95
CA ASN A 131 -9.68 19.45 29.80
C ASN A 131 -9.27 20.60 28.87
N LEU A 132 -7.99 20.74 28.57
CA LEU A 132 -7.42 21.80 27.74
C LEU A 132 -6.94 21.31 26.38
N LEU A 133 -7.17 20.05 26.01
CA LEU A 133 -6.80 19.52 24.68
C LEU A 133 -7.32 20.39 23.54
N TRP A 134 -8.54 20.94 23.65
CA TRP A 134 -9.10 21.84 22.63
C TRP A 134 -8.21 23.06 22.33
N THR A 135 -7.39 23.51 23.28
CA THR A 135 -6.45 24.64 23.09
C THR A 135 -5.24 24.27 22.23
N VAL A 136 -4.85 22.99 22.23
CA VAL A 136 -3.72 22.42 21.47
C VAL A 136 -4.13 22.04 20.05
N PHE A 137 -5.42 21.73 19.85
CA PHE A 137 -5.98 21.33 18.56
C PHE A 137 -6.97 22.36 17.98
N PRO A 138 -6.55 23.63 17.75
CA PRO A 138 -7.40 24.55 17.02
C PRO A 138 -7.71 24.00 15.62
N PRO A 139 -8.90 24.27 15.07
CA PRO A 139 -9.17 23.88 13.70
C PRO A 139 -8.14 24.47 12.72
N ARG A 140 -7.91 23.74 11.62
CA ARG A 140 -6.92 23.98 10.56
C ARG A 140 -5.48 23.69 10.95
N THR A 141 -5.21 23.33 12.20
CA THR A 141 -3.88 22.84 12.55
C THR A 141 -3.63 21.48 11.91
N LEU A 142 -2.39 21.28 11.50
CA LEU A 142 -1.89 19.97 11.10
C LEU A 142 -1.47 19.22 12.35
N ILE A 143 -1.87 17.96 12.44
CA ILE A 143 -1.47 17.03 13.50
C ILE A 143 -0.79 15.82 12.88
N VAL A 144 0.14 15.22 13.62
CA VAL A 144 0.71 13.92 13.29
C VAL A 144 -0.07 12.83 14.01
N SER A 145 -0.33 11.74 13.30
CA SER A 145 -0.92 10.49 13.79
C SER A 145 -0.15 9.32 13.17
N HIS A 146 -0.57 8.10 13.45
CA HIS A 146 -0.05 6.88 12.83
C HIS A 146 -1.16 6.15 12.07
N ASP A 147 -0.81 5.50 10.96
CA ASP A 147 -1.71 4.60 10.22
C ASP A 147 -1.60 3.14 10.70
N GLU A 148 -2.28 2.22 10.04
CA GLU A 148 -2.28 0.79 10.39
C GLU A 148 -0.93 0.08 10.16
N PHE A 149 0.00 0.74 9.45
CA PHE A 149 1.36 0.29 9.21
C PHE A 149 2.37 0.93 10.17
N ASP A 150 1.91 1.75 11.13
CA ASP A 150 2.73 2.53 12.06
C ASP A 150 3.53 3.64 11.35
N GLN A 151 3.05 4.10 10.18
CA GLN A 151 3.64 5.24 9.47
C GLN A 151 3.08 6.54 10.02
N GLU A 152 3.95 7.53 10.21
CA GLU A 152 3.54 8.90 10.53
C GLU A 152 2.66 9.44 9.39
N VAL A 153 1.45 9.90 9.71
CA VAL A 153 0.51 10.55 8.79
C VAL A 153 0.16 11.94 9.30
N VAL A 154 -0.02 12.90 8.39
CA VAL A 154 -0.46 14.24 8.76
C VAL A 154 -1.94 14.38 8.45
N LEU A 155 -2.68 14.84 9.44
CA LEU A 155 -4.12 15.06 9.36
C LEU A 155 -4.39 16.54 9.64
N ARG A 156 -5.43 17.09 9.04
CA ARG A 156 -5.83 18.47 9.30
C ARG A 156 -7.08 18.51 10.18
N VAL A 157 -7.02 19.26 11.27
CA VAL A 157 -8.12 19.36 12.23
C VAL A 157 -9.27 20.16 11.61
N LYS A 158 -10.48 19.59 11.60
CA LYS A 158 -11.72 20.26 11.20
C LYS A 158 -12.47 20.81 12.40
N SER A 159 -12.60 20.01 13.45
CA SER A 159 -13.24 20.39 14.72
C SER A 159 -12.89 19.41 15.82
N THR A 160 -13.15 19.79 17.07
CA THR A 160 -12.87 18.96 18.25
C THR A 160 -14.03 18.99 19.21
N ARG A 161 -14.29 17.88 19.92
CA ARG A 161 -15.30 17.83 20.97
C ARG A 161 -14.98 16.80 22.04
N TYR A 162 -15.45 17.05 23.25
CA TYR A 162 -15.47 16.04 24.31
C TYR A 162 -16.73 15.18 24.16
N THR A 163 -16.56 13.87 24.10
CA THR A 163 -17.65 12.91 23.92
C THR A 163 -17.39 11.65 24.75
N LYS A 164 -18.21 10.62 24.55
CA LYS A 164 -18.04 9.30 25.14
C LYS A 164 -17.99 8.22 24.05
N THR A 165 -17.25 7.15 24.29
CA THR A 165 -17.27 5.94 23.46
C THR A 165 -18.63 5.24 23.56
N LEU A 166 -18.85 4.23 22.73
CA LEU A 166 -20.03 3.35 22.85
C LEU A 166 -20.10 2.64 24.21
N ALA A 167 -18.95 2.41 24.86
CA ALA A 167 -18.87 1.85 26.21
C ALA A 167 -19.14 2.89 27.32
N GLY A 168 -19.20 4.18 26.96
CA GLY A 168 -19.45 5.28 27.89
C GLY A 168 -18.19 5.97 28.43
N ASP A 169 -17.01 5.54 28.00
CA ASP A 169 -15.73 6.11 28.44
C ASP A 169 -15.52 7.49 27.81
N PRO A 170 -15.10 8.51 28.58
CA PRO A 170 -14.88 9.85 28.05
C PRO A 170 -13.68 9.88 27.11
N VAL A 171 -13.85 10.50 25.95
CA VAL A 171 -12.82 10.66 24.92
C VAL A 171 -12.88 12.06 24.31
N PHE A 172 -11.73 12.55 23.87
CA PHE A 172 -11.62 13.77 23.10
C PHE A 172 -11.58 13.40 21.61
N GLU A 173 -12.67 13.68 20.89
CA GLU A 173 -12.82 13.38 19.47
C GLU A 173 -12.32 14.57 18.65
N ILE A 174 -11.38 14.29 17.75
CA ILE A 174 -10.83 15.23 16.77
C ILE A 174 -11.34 14.79 15.40
N ARG A 175 -12.19 15.62 14.79
CA ARG A 175 -12.59 15.42 13.40
C ARG A 175 -11.50 15.96 12.51
N VAL A 176 -11.12 15.17 11.52
CA VAL A 176 -10.01 15.47 10.63
C VAL A 176 -10.41 15.33 9.17
N ASP A 177 -9.66 16.00 8.31
CA ASP A 177 -9.60 15.70 6.90
C ASP A 177 -8.16 15.44 6.45
N TYR A 178 -8.06 14.64 5.39
CA TYR A 178 -6.82 14.30 4.70
C TYR A 178 -7.16 14.00 3.25
N ILE A 179 -6.13 13.86 2.42
CA ILE A 179 -6.26 13.63 0.99
C ILE A 179 -6.00 12.17 0.70
N ASP A 180 -6.88 11.58 -0.08
CA ASP A 180 -6.74 10.20 -0.54
C ASP A 180 -7.22 10.09 -2.00
N MET A 181 -7.02 8.91 -2.57
CA MET A 181 -7.36 8.59 -3.94
C MET A 181 -8.38 7.46 -3.97
N ASP A 182 -9.36 7.57 -4.87
CA ASP A 182 -10.34 6.52 -5.16
C ASP A 182 -9.96 5.76 -6.44
N GLY A 183 -8.69 5.78 -6.84
CA GLY A 183 -8.22 5.15 -8.08
C GLY A 183 -8.62 5.85 -9.38
N SER A 184 -9.52 6.84 -9.35
CA SER A 184 -9.89 7.66 -10.51
C SER A 184 -9.74 9.16 -10.28
N HIS A 185 -9.87 9.59 -9.04
CA HIS A 185 -9.75 10.97 -8.60
C HIS A 185 -8.99 11.01 -7.27
N MET A 186 -8.42 12.17 -7.01
CA MET A 186 -7.83 12.53 -5.73
C MET A 186 -8.67 13.61 -5.08
N GLY A 187 -8.72 13.63 -3.76
CA GLY A 187 -9.44 14.67 -3.06
C GLY A 187 -9.55 14.44 -1.56
N TYR A 188 -10.30 15.31 -0.90
CA TYR A 188 -10.51 15.21 0.54
C TYR A 188 -11.43 14.04 0.89
N VAL A 189 -11.03 13.25 1.89
CA VAL A 189 -11.84 12.18 2.45
C VAL A 189 -12.94 12.76 3.32
N LYS A 190 -14.17 12.30 3.13
CA LYS A 190 -15.32 12.76 3.89
C LYS A 190 -15.28 12.27 5.35
N GLU A 191 -15.07 13.22 6.26
CA GLU A 191 -15.27 13.12 7.71
C GLU A 191 -14.67 11.85 8.35
N GLU A 192 -13.39 11.92 8.70
CA GLU A 192 -12.74 10.95 9.58
C GLU A 192 -12.55 11.49 11.00
N LYS A 193 -12.32 10.59 11.95
CA LYS A 193 -12.12 10.98 13.34
C LYS A 193 -11.03 10.18 14.03
N VAL A 194 -10.26 10.88 14.83
CA VAL A 194 -9.26 10.32 15.73
C VAL A 194 -9.61 10.71 17.16
N GLN A 195 -9.14 9.93 18.15
CA GLN A 195 -9.59 10.07 19.53
C GLN A 195 -8.41 10.04 20.50
N ILE A 196 -8.47 10.87 21.54
CA ILE A 196 -7.53 10.82 22.66
C ILE A 196 -8.30 10.37 23.90
N GLU A 197 -7.84 9.28 24.52
CA GLU A 197 -8.40 8.77 25.77
C GLU A 197 -8.15 9.71 26.94
N VAL A 198 -9.03 9.66 27.95
CA VAL A 198 -8.87 10.46 29.17
C VAL A 198 -7.60 10.11 29.93
N PHE A 199 -6.87 11.13 30.38
CA PHE A 199 -5.69 10.98 31.22
C PHE A 199 -5.76 11.92 32.43
N LYS A 200 -5.13 11.51 33.55
CA LYS A 200 -5.35 12.14 34.87
C LYS A 200 -4.34 13.24 35.25
N SER A 201 -3.14 13.23 34.67
CA SER A 201 -2.07 14.19 34.98
C SER A 201 -1.78 15.09 33.78
N PHE A 202 -0.97 16.13 33.95
CA PHE A 202 -0.39 16.79 32.79
C PHE A 202 0.43 15.78 31.97
N ARG A 203 0.41 15.95 30.65
CA ARG A 203 1.18 15.13 29.71
C ARG A 203 1.89 16.06 28.71
N PRO A 204 3.15 15.78 28.34
CA PRO A 204 3.81 16.47 27.25
C PRO A 204 2.98 16.36 25.96
N VAL A 205 2.83 17.47 25.23
CA VAL A 205 2.03 17.50 24.00
C VAL A 205 2.54 16.50 22.96
N VAL A 206 3.86 16.26 22.92
CA VAL A 206 4.51 15.31 22.00
C VAL A 206 4.30 13.84 22.36
N GLU A 207 3.83 13.54 23.57
CA GLU A 207 3.50 12.17 24.03
C GLU A 207 2.01 11.83 23.88
N LEU A 208 1.23 12.74 23.30
CA LEU A 208 -0.14 12.45 22.91
C LEU A 208 -0.15 11.48 21.72
N GLU A 209 -1.21 10.69 21.60
CA GLU A 209 -1.41 9.77 20.48
C GLU A 209 -1.47 10.51 19.13
N HIS A 210 -2.03 11.72 19.16
CA HIS A 210 -1.99 12.69 18.08
C HIS A 210 -1.50 14.01 18.62
N TYR A 211 -0.63 14.71 17.90
CA TYR A 211 -0.02 15.94 18.38
C TYR A 211 0.25 16.93 17.25
N PRO A 212 0.39 18.24 17.54
CA PRO A 212 0.59 19.25 16.50
C PRO A 212 1.87 19.06 15.67
N PHE A 213 1.75 19.24 14.36
CA PHE A 213 2.83 19.09 13.37
C PHE A 213 4.00 20.07 13.55
N GLN A 214 3.85 21.13 14.35
CA GLN A 214 4.89 22.14 14.54
C GLN A 214 6.23 21.57 15.03
N HIS A 215 6.20 20.46 15.78
CA HIS A 215 7.40 19.75 16.24
C HIS A 215 8.13 18.97 15.13
N TYR A 216 7.51 18.87 13.95
CA TYR A 216 7.94 18.07 12.80
C TYR A 216 8.29 18.94 11.58
N ALA A 217 8.49 20.24 11.77
CA ALA A 217 8.82 21.17 10.70
C ALA A 217 10.03 20.71 9.85
N ASP A 218 11.01 20.06 10.48
CA ASP A 218 12.21 19.54 9.82
C ASP A 218 11.93 18.35 8.90
N LYS A 219 10.87 17.57 9.16
CA LYS A 219 10.44 16.43 8.34
C LYS A 219 9.50 16.81 7.20
N ARG A 220 9.12 18.08 7.06
CA ARG A 220 8.17 18.54 6.02
C ARG A 220 8.56 18.08 4.60
N ALA A 221 9.85 18.14 4.28
CA ALA A 221 10.36 17.70 2.98
C ALA A 221 10.18 16.18 2.74
N GLU A 222 10.25 15.37 3.78
CA GLU A 222 10.04 13.91 3.71
C GLU A 222 8.59 13.58 3.36
N PHE A 223 7.62 14.23 4.03
CA PHE A 223 6.19 14.08 3.71
C PHE A 223 5.87 14.48 2.28
N ILE A 224 6.44 15.60 1.80
CA ILE A 224 6.26 16.07 0.42
C ILE A 224 6.86 15.04 -0.57
N ALA A 225 8.09 14.58 -0.33
CA ALA A 225 8.73 13.58 -1.19
C ALA A 225 7.95 12.25 -1.24
N ARG A 226 7.36 11.85 -0.10
CA ARG A 226 6.48 10.69 -0.01
C ARG A 226 5.21 10.87 -0.83
N ALA A 227 4.56 12.03 -0.75
CA ALA A 227 3.41 12.35 -1.59
C ALA A 227 3.77 12.37 -3.08
N ASP A 228 4.93 12.92 -3.44
CA ASP A 228 5.43 12.92 -4.83
C ASP A 228 5.67 11.50 -5.34
N LYS A 229 6.23 10.61 -4.51
CA LYS A 229 6.36 9.18 -4.84
C LYS A 229 4.98 8.54 -5.04
N LEU A 230 4.00 8.87 -4.20
CA LEU A 230 2.64 8.33 -4.31
C LEU A 230 1.99 8.74 -5.63
N MET A 231 2.10 10.02 -6.00
CA MET A 231 1.58 10.54 -7.25
C MET A 231 2.25 9.91 -8.48
N ARG A 232 3.53 9.55 -8.42
CA ARG A 232 4.20 8.81 -9.50
C ARG A 232 3.65 7.39 -9.66
N LEU A 233 3.28 6.77 -8.54
CA LEU A 233 2.68 5.43 -8.50
C LEU A 233 1.17 5.46 -8.75
N TYR A 234 0.61 6.62 -9.08
CA TYR A 234 -0.77 6.72 -9.52
C TYR A 234 -0.95 6.05 -10.89
N GLY A 235 -1.98 5.21 -10.99
CA GLY A 235 -2.23 4.39 -12.17
C GLY A 235 -1.83 2.94 -11.95
N ARG A 236 -1.14 2.34 -12.93
CA ARG A 236 -0.75 0.93 -12.93
C ARG A 236 0.75 0.80 -12.93
N HIS A 237 1.33 0.39 -11.81
CA HIS A 237 2.77 0.29 -11.65
C HIS A 237 3.15 -0.99 -10.94
N VAL A 238 4.23 -1.62 -11.40
CA VAL A 238 4.85 -2.74 -10.69
C VAL A 238 5.89 -2.17 -9.75
N GLN A 239 5.90 -2.65 -8.51
CA GLN A 239 6.85 -2.27 -7.48
C GLN A 239 7.31 -3.53 -6.75
N GLU A 240 8.51 -3.48 -6.20
CA GLU A 240 8.92 -4.43 -5.17
C GLU A 240 8.38 -3.99 -3.82
N TYR A 241 7.95 -4.97 -3.02
CA TYR A 241 7.46 -4.73 -1.68
C TYR A 241 8.21 -5.58 -0.67
N HIS A 242 8.61 -4.97 0.44
CA HIS A 242 9.19 -5.67 1.57
C HIS A 242 8.65 -5.10 2.88
N GLY A 243 7.69 -5.79 3.49
CA GLY A 243 7.14 -5.37 4.76
C GLY A 243 5.77 -5.99 5.05
N HIS A 244 5.04 -5.38 5.97
CA HIS A 244 3.69 -5.82 6.29
C HIS A 244 2.68 -5.24 5.33
N ALA A 245 1.80 -6.06 4.77
CA ALA A 245 0.64 -5.63 3.99
C ALA A 245 -0.64 -5.94 4.78
N LEU A 246 -1.75 -5.28 4.41
CA LEU A 246 -3.08 -5.61 4.92
C LEU A 246 -3.88 -6.27 3.80
N ASP A 247 -4.59 -7.34 4.11
CA ASP A 247 -5.49 -7.96 3.14
C ASP A 247 -6.83 -7.22 3.08
N GLU A 248 -7.76 -7.73 2.28
CA GLU A 248 -9.12 -7.17 2.12
C GLU A 248 -9.97 -7.18 3.40
N TYR A 249 -9.51 -7.85 4.45
CA TYR A 249 -10.16 -7.93 5.77
C TYR A 249 -9.35 -7.22 6.86
N ASP A 250 -8.43 -6.34 6.47
CA ASP A 250 -7.54 -5.60 7.36
C ASP A 250 -6.64 -6.48 8.24
N ARG A 251 -6.35 -7.70 7.80
CA ARG A 251 -5.43 -8.60 8.51
C ARG A 251 -4.01 -8.36 8.02
N LYS A 252 -3.10 -8.14 8.98
CA LYS A 252 -1.67 -7.92 8.72
C LYS A 252 -0.99 -9.22 8.34
N TYR A 253 -0.29 -9.23 7.21
CA TYR A 253 0.56 -10.34 6.76
C TYR A 253 1.90 -9.82 6.25
N ASN A 254 2.93 -10.67 6.26
CA ASN A 254 4.22 -10.32 5.67
C ASN A 254 4.15 -10.53 4.15
N SER A 255 4.46 -9.50 3.38
CA SER A 255 4.51 -9.55 1.92
C SER A 255 5.91 -9.24 1.46
N GLN A 256 6.45 -10.11 0.60
CA GLN A 256 7.78 -9.96 0.01
C GLN A 256 7.69 -10.31 -1.47
N GLY A 257 8.17 -9.41 -2.31
CA GLY A 257 8.23 -9.58 -3.76
C GLY A 257 7.40 -8.56 -4.52
N ARG A 258 7.13 -8.86 -5.80
CA ARG A 258 6.49 -7.92 -6.71
C ARG A 258 5.00 -7.77 -6.45
N VAL A 259 4.56 -6.51 -6.38
CA VAL A 259 3.17 -6.09 -6.26
C VAL A 259 2.81 -5.21 -7.44
N VAL A 260 1.56 -5.27 -7.89
CA VAL A 260 1.02 -4.37 -8.91
C VAL A 260 0.08 -3.38 -8.23
N ILE A 261 0.48 -2.12 -8.17
CA ILE A 261 -0.35 -1.03 -7.68
C ILE A 261 -1.38 -0.72 -8.76
N ASP A 262 -2.67 -0.91 -8.46
CA ASP A 262 -3.77 -0.70 -9.41
C ASP A 262 -5.12 -0.60 -8.69
N GLN A 263 -5.41 0.57 -8.15
CA GLN A 263 -6.66 0.83 -7.44
C GLN A 263 -7.89 0.84 -8.36
N ALA A 264 -7.74 1.27 -9.63
CA ALA A 264 -8.84 1.34 -10.58
C ALA A 264 -9.35 -0.07 -10.95
N THR A 265 -8.44 -1.02 -11.19
CA THR A 265 -8.81 -2.40 -11.47
C THR A 265 -9.35 -3.10 -10.22
N TYR A 266 -8.83 -2.79 -9.03
CA TYR A 266 -9.40 -3.27 -7.76
C TYR A 266 -10.89 -2.94 -7.65
N GLN A 267 -11.27 -1.67 -7.82
CA GLN A 267 -12.67 -1.24 -7.72
C GLN A 267 -13.59 -1.89 -8.77
N LYS A 268 -13.07 -2.12 -9.97
CA LYS A 268 -13.82 -2.78 -11.04
C LYS A 268 -14.10 -4.25 -10.73
N LEU A 269 -13.10 -4.96 -10.19
CA LEU A 269 -13.19 -6.41 -9.95
C LEU A 269 -13.80 -6.77 -8.60
N GLU A 270 -13.63 -5.92 -7.60
CA GLU A 270 -14.09 -6.15 -6.23
C GLU A 270 -15.05 -5.01 -5.76
N PRO A 271 -16.16 -4.75 -6.48
CA PRO A 271 -17.04 -3.62 -6.20
C PRO A 271 -17.80 -3.71 -4.86
N ASN A 272 -17.83 -4.90 -4.25
CA ASN A 272 -18.49 -5.15 -2.96
C ASN A 272 -17.50 -5.25 -1.79
N SER A 273 -16.20 -5.08 -2.03
CA SER A 273 -15.15 -5.13 -1.00
C SER A 273 -14.91 -3.75 -0.37
N TYR A 274 -13.75 -3.50 0.24
CA TYR A 274 -13.39 -2.21 0.84
C TYR A 274 -13.73 -1.07 -0.13
N ALA A 275 -14.70 -0.24 0.24
CA ALA A 275 -15.30 0.75 -0.65
C ALA A 275 -14.37 1.94 -0.97
N GLY A 276 -13.12 1.89 -0.52
CA GLY A 276 -12.19 3.00 -0.57
C GLY A 276 -12.64 4.17 0.31
N PRO A 277 -11.79 5.19 0.46
CA PRO A 277 -12.20 6.47 1.01
C PRO A 277 -13.28 7.11 0.11
N LYS A 278 -14.31 7.70 0.71
CA LYS A 278 -15.30 8.50 -0.03
C LYS A 278 -14.76 9.92 -0.22
N ILE A 279 -14.38 10.26 -1.45
CA ILE A 279 -13.90 11.60 -1.80
C ILE A 279 -15.07 12.59 -1.85
N SER A 280 -14.99 13.70 -1.10
CA SER A 280 -15.98 14.80 -1.14
C SER A 280 -15.62 15.85 -2.19
N ASP A 281 -14.38 16.33 -2.16
CA ASP A 281 -13.92 17.48 -2.93
C ASP A 281 -12.72 17.07 -3.77
N ARG A 282 -12.90 17.04 -5.09
CA ARG A 282 -11.87 16.60 -6.04
C ARG A 282 -10.80 17.67 -6.22
N LEU A 283 -9.55 17.23 -6.27
CA LEU A 283 -8.37 18.07 -6.49
C LEU A 283 -7.67 17.61 -7.77
N GLU A 284 -7.28 18.58 -8.62
CA GLU A 284 -6.52 18.31 -9.85
C GLU A 284 -5.02 18.38 -9.60
N GLU A 285 -4.57 19.35 -8.80
CA GLU A 285 -3.18 19.54 -8.39
C GLU A 285 -3.11 19.75 -6.89
N LEU A 286 -2.04 19.25 -6.26
CA LEU A 286 -1.79 19.41 -4.83
C LEU A 286 -0.78 20.52 -4.56
N THR A 287 -1.15 21.43 -3.67
CA THR A 287 -0.19 22.37 -3.06
C THR A 287 0.75 21.64 -2.10
N ASP A 288 1.89 22.25 -1.75
CA ASP A 288 2.84 21.66 -0.81
C ASP A 288 2.24 21.43 0.59
N GLU A 289 1.24 22.21 1.00
CA GLU A 289 0.50 21.96 2.25
C GLU A 289 -0.41 20.75 2.15
N GLU A 290 -1.10 20.60 1.03
CA GLU A 290 -1.98 19.47 0.76
C GLU A 290 -1.21 18.15 0.65
N LYS A 291 -0.02 18.18 0.03
CA LYS A 291 0.89 17.03 -0.04
C LYS A 291 1.24 16.46 1.34
N LEU A 292 1.28 17.28 2.39
CA LEU A 292 1.54 16.79 3.74
C LEU A 292 0.45 15.82 4.20
N THR A 293 -0.79 16.12 3.83
CA THR A 293 -2.00 15.40 4.28
C THR A 293 -2.38 14.22 3.39
N VAL A 294 -1.51 13.79 2.48
CA VAL A 294 -1.79 12.64 1.61
C VAL A 294 -1.63 11.33 2.37
N ASN A 295 -2.64 10.46 2.27
CA ASN A 295 -2.60 9.10 2.81
C ASN A 295 -1.46 8.30 2.15
N PRO A 296 -0.46 7.78 2.89
CA PRO A 296 0.71 7.10 2.32
C PRO A 296 0.47 5.61 1.99
N VAL A 297 -0.78 5.19 1.83
CA VAL A 297 -1.16 3.79 1.59
C VAL A 297 -1.74 3.63 0.19
N LEU A 298 -1.30 2.59 -0.53
CA LEU A 298 -1.78 2.29 -1.88
C LEU A 298 -2.44 0.92 -1.94
N ILE A 299 -3.45 0.78 -2.81
CA ILE A 299 -4.10 -0.50 -3.09
C ILE A 299 -3.39 -1.18 -4.26
N GLY A 300 -3.07 -2.45 -4.07
CA GLY A 300 -2.41 -3.26 -5.09
C GLY A 300 -2.71 -4.75 -4.97
N PHE A 301 -2.11 -5.51 -5.88
CA PHE A 301 -2.22 -6.95 -5.95
C PHE A 301 -0.84 -7.59 -5.73
N CYS A 302 -0.73 -8.49 -4.75
CA CYS A 302 0.49 -9.26 -4.55
C CYS A 302 0.53 -10.44 -5.51
N LEU A 303 1.52 -10.48 -6.42
CA LEU A 303 1.64 -11.52 -7.44
C LEU A 303 1.97 -12.90 -6.86
N HIS A 304 2.63 -12.93 -5.69
CA HIS A 304 2.99 -14.18 -5.02
C HIS A 304 1.81 -14.82 -4.30
N SER A 305 1.14 -14.08 -3.41
CA SER A 305 -0.02 -14.59 -2.66
C SER A 305 -1.33 -14.56 -3.45
N LYS A 306 -1.36 -13.84 -4.58
CA LYS A 306 -2.51 -13.68 -5.47
C LYS A 306 -3.72 -13.03 -4.79
N THR A 307 -3.44 -12.06 -3.92
CA THR A 307 -4.43 -11.36 -3.13
C THR A 307 -4.30 -9.85 -3.32
N TRP A 308 -5.45 -9.18 -3.35
CA TRP A 308 -5.51 -7.73 -3.20
C TRP A 308 -5.19 -7.33 -1.76
N GLY A 309 -4.62 -6.14 -1.60
CA GLY A 309 -4.29 -5.61 -0.29
C GLY A 309 -3.87 -4.14 -0.32
N ARG A 310 -3.61 -3.63 0.87
CA ARG A 310 -3.08 -2.30 1.11
C ARG A 310 -1.58 -2.39 1.42
N PHE A 311 -0.81 -1.49 0.83
CA PHE A 311 0.65 -1.49 0.86
C PHE A 311 1.16 -0.12 1.29
N ALA A 312 2.06 -0.12 2.26
CA ALA A 312 2.75 1.06 2.76
C ALA A 312 3.73 1.61 1.71
N ILE A 313 3.67 2.90 1.40
CA ILE A 313 4.58 3.51 0.41
C ILE A 313 6.06 3.47 0.83
N SER A 314 6.32 3.44 2.13
CA SER A 314 7.66 3.34 2.71
C SER A 314 8.31 1.99 2.43
N CYS A 315 7.51 0.95 2.24
CA CYS A 315 7.95 -0.43 1.96
C CYS A 315 7.99 -0.75 0.46
N LEU A 316 7.64 0.20 -0.42
CA LEU A 316 7.73 0.04 -1.87
C LEU A 316 9.09 0.49 -2.41
N SER A 317 9.62 -0.22 -3.38
CA SER A 317 10.79 0.19 -4.17
C SER A 317 10.59 -0.10 -5.65
N ASP A 318 11.32 0.63 -6.50
CA ASP A 318 11.31 0.37 -7.94
C ASP A 318 11.85 -1.03 -8.22
N VAL A 319 11.28 -1.68 -9.25
CA VAL A 319 11.72 -3.01 -9.67
C VAL A 319 13.05 -2.90 -10.40
N GLU A 320 14.03 -3.69 -9.95
CA GLU A 320 15.27 -3.90 -10.68
C GLU A 320 15.07 -5.09 -11.65
N TRP A 321 15.00 -4.79 -12.95
CA TRP A 321 14.83 -5.79 -13.99
C TRP A 321 16.18 -6.39 -14.39
N ASP A 322 16.26 -7.72 -14.51
CA ASP A 322 17.48 -8.42 -14.90
C ASP A 322 17.41 -8.92 -16.34
N ASP A 323 17.95 -8.13 -17.28
CA ASP A 323 18.02 -8.50 -18.70
C ASP A 323 19.02 -9.66 -18.98
N THR A 324 19.87 -10.02 -18.01
CA THR A 324 20.90 -11.05 -18.13
C THR A 324 20.43 -12.43 -17.66
N ILE A 325 19.26 -12.54 -17.03
CA ILE A 325 18.70 -13.80 -16.52
C ILE A 325 18.63 -14.90 -17.59
N ILE A 326 18.39 -14.55 -18.86
CA ILE A 326 18.33 -15.49 -19.97
C ILE A 326 19.68 -16.15 -20.26
N ASP A 327 20.79 -15.54 -19.85
CA ASP A 327 22.12 -16.09 -20.02
C ASP A 327 22.36 -17.27 -19.07
N SER A 328 21.67 -17.30 -17.93
CA SER A 328 21.65 -18.43 -16.99
C SER A 328 20.92 -19.67 -17.54
N LEU A 329 20.05 -19.52 -18.54
CA LEU A 329 19.32 -20.63 -19.16
C LEU A 329 20.27 -21.50 -19.99
N VAL A 330 20.16 -22.82 -19.87
CA VAL A 330 20.87 -23.73 -20.76
C VAL A 330 20.04 -23.96 -22.02
N LEU A 331 20.09 -22.99 -22.94
CA LEU A 331 19.46 -23.04 -24.25
C LEU A 331 20.47 -22.69 -25.35
N PRO A 332 20.31 -23.26 -26.57
CA PRO A 332 21.05 -22.82 -27.74
C PRO A 332 20.95 -21.31 -27.97
N ALA A 333 22.06 -20.68 -28.42
CA ALA A 333 22.15 -19.23 -28.55
C ALA A 333 21.13 -18.64 -29.56
N ASP A 334 20.85 -19.39 -30.62
CA ASP A 334 19.82 -19.07 -31.63
C ASP A 334 18.42 -19.05 -31.01
N GLN A 335 18.08 -20.00 -30.14
CA GLN A 335 16.80 -20.01 -29.43
C GLN A 335 16.69 -18.83 -28.45
N LYS A 336 17.75 -18.54 -27.70
CA LYS A 336 17.79 -17.37 -26.79
C LYS A 336 17.57 -16.06 -27.55
N GLN A 337 18.27 -15.89 -28.67
CA GLN A 337 18.14 -14.71 -29.51
C GLN A 337 16.73 -14.59 -30.12
N PHE A 338 16.17 -15.71 -30.57
CA PHE A 338 14.81 -15.74 -31.08
C PHE A 338 13.78 -15.29 -30.05
N ILE A 339 13.86 -15.81 -28.81
CA ILE A 339 12.98 -15.40 -27.71
C ILE A 339 13.11 -13.90 -27.44
N ARG A 340 14.34 -13.37 -27.30
CA ARG A 340 14.60 -11.94 -27.08
C ARG A 340 13.91 -11.08 -28.15
N VAL A 341 14.15 -11.38 -29.43
CA VAL A 341 13.57 -10.62 -30.54
C VAL A 341 12.04 -10.68 -30.55
N LEU A 342 11.45 -11.85 -30.28
CA LEU A 342 10.00 -12.02 -30.30
C LEU A 342 9.32 -11.24 -29.16
N VAL A 343 9.92 -11.28 -27.97
CA VAL A 343 9.44 -10.59 -26.78
C VAL A 343 9.62 -9.08 -26.92
N GLU A 344 10.80 -8.60 -27.32
CA GLU A 344 11.06 -7.17 -27.53
C GLU A 344 10.20 -6.59 -28.65
N SER A 345 10.01 -7.34 -29.74
CA SER A 345 9.11 -6.93 -30.82
C SER A 345 7.69 -6.80 -30.28
N HIS A 346 7.15 -7.82 -29.58
CA HIS A 346 5.79 -7.75 -29.03
C HIS A 346 5.65 -6.68 -27.93
N ALA A 347 6.71 -6.45 -27.16
CA ALA A 347 6.73 -5.44 -26.11
C ALA A 347 6.66 -4.01 -26.69
N ASN A 348 7.33 -3.78 -27.82
CA ASN A 348 7.47 -2.46 -28.45
C ASN A 348 6.52 -2.20 -29.63
N SER A 349 5.88 -3.23 -30.20
CA SER A 349 5.05 -3.09 -31.39
C SER A 349 3.55 -3.12 -31.09
N SER A 350 2.85 -2.10 -31.55
CA SER A 350 1.41 -2.09 -31.77
C SER A 350 1.08 -2.68 -33.15
N PHE A 351 1.48 -3.94 -33.42
CA PHE A 351 1.22 -4.57 -34.71
C PHE A 351 -0.28 -4.89 -34.83
N ASP A 352 -0.98 -4.15 -35.70
CA ASP A 352 -2.42 -4.26 -35.93
C ASP A 352 -2.66 -5.21 -37.11
N ASP A 353 -3.22 -6.40 -36.83
CA ASP A 353 -3.60 -7.36 -37.87
C ASP A 353 -4.79 -6.82 -38.71
N VAL A 354 -4.95 -7.33 -39.94
CA VAL A 354 -5.93 -6.87 -40.95
C VAL A 354 -7.38 -6.99 -40.44
N VAL A 355 -7.61 -7.84 -39.43
CA VAL A 355 -8.86 -7.90 -38.66
C VAL A 355 -8.61 -7.22 -37.32
N ARG A 356 -9.27 -6.06 -37.11
CA ARG A 356 -9.34 -5.42 -35.79
C ARG A 356 -9.73 -6.50 -34.78
N ASP A 357 -8.87 -6.70 -33.77
CA ASP A 357 -9.10 -7.54 -32.58
C ASP A 357 -8.69 -9.03 -32.62
N LYS A 358 -8.05 -9.54 -33.67
CA LYS A 358 -7.49 -10.92 -33.70
C LYS A 358 -5.96 -10.93 -33.83
N GLY A 359 -5.29 -11.94 -33.25
CA GLY A 359 -3.87 -12.21 -33.48
C GLY A 359 -2.86 -11.29 -32.77
N LYS A 360 -3.29 -10.50 -31.78
CA LYS A 360 -2.43 -9.52 -31.08
C LYS A 360 -1.69 -10.07 -29.86
N GLY A 361 -1.98 -11.29 -29.43
CA GLY A 361 -1.32 -11.93 -28.29
C GLY A 361 -0.11 -12.76 -28.72
N LEU A 362 0.89 -12.88 -27.84
CA LEU A 362 2.02 -13.79 -28.03
C LEU A 362 1.79 -15.02 -27.16
N VAL A 363 1.65 -16.20 -27.78
CA VAL A 363 1.45 -17.46 -27.06
C VAL A 363 2.63 -18.39 -27.31
N GLY A 364 3.37 -18.71 -26.26
CA GLY A 364 4.49 -19.65 -26.27
C GLY A 364 4.15 -20.95 -25.56
N LEU A 365 4.61 -22.08 -26.09
CA LEU A 365 4.55 -23.38 -25.42
C LEU A 365 5.96 -23.90 -25.11
N LEU A 366 6.23 -24.10 -23.82
CA LEU A 366 7.46 -24.68 -23.30
C LEU A 366 7.20 -26.14 -22.88
N ALA A 367 7.80 -27.09 -23.58
CA ALA A 367 7.55 -28.51 -23.36
C ALA A 367 8.82 -29.29 -23.02
N GLY A 368 8.73 -30.25 -22.11
CA GLY A 368 9.85 -31.14 -21.80
C GLY A 368 9.75 -31.76 -20.40
N PRO A 369 10.76 -32.53 -19.97
CA PRO A 369 10.79 -33.19 -18.66
C PRO A 369 10.72 -32.21 -17.47
N PRO A 370 10.33 -32.66 -16.26
CA PRO A 370 10.32 -31.80 -15.08
C PRO A 370 11.74 -31.38 -14.67
N GLY A 371 11.90 -30.12 -14.27
CA GLY A 371 13.16 -29.61 -13.71
C GLY A 371 14.23 -29.18 -14.73
N VAL A 372 13.87 -28.98 -16.00
CA VAL A 372 14.78 -28.54 -17.08
C VAL A 372 14.79 -27.02 -17.33
N GLY A 373 14.09 -26.24 -16.50
CA GLY A 373 14.12 -24.77 -16.58
C GLY A 373 12.95 -24.09 -17.32
N LYS A 374 11.87 -24.82 -17.65
CA LYS A 374 10.69 -24.24 -18.33
C LYS A 374 10.12 -22.99 -17.63
N THR A 375 9.87 -23.08 -16.32
CA THR A 375 9.37 -21.97 -15.50
C THR A 375 10.38 -20.82 -15.46
N LEU A 376 11.68 -21.12 -15.38
CA LEU A 376 12.74 -20.11 -15.38
C LEU A 376 12.81 -19.35 -16.72
N THR A 377 12.50 -20.02 -17.84
CA THR A 377 12.38 -19.33 -19.13
C THR A 377 11.22 -18.35 -19.16
N ALA A 378 10.09 -18.67 -18.53
CA ALA A 378 8.97 -17.74 -18.43
C ALA A 378 9.31 -16.53 -17.54
N GLU A 379 10.04 -16.74 -16.44
CA GLU A 379 10.61 -15.68 -15.61
C GLU A 379 11.56 -14.79 -16.45
N ALA A 380 12.47 -15.40 -17.21
CA ALA A 380 13.38 -14.66 -18.08
C ALA A 380 12.67 -13.83 -19.15
N ILE A 381 11.58 -14.34 -19.73
CA ILE A 381 10.74 -13.60 -20.68
C ILE A 381 10.10 -12.39 -20.00
N ALA A 382 9.61 -12.53 -18.77
CA ALA A 382 9.02 -11.42 -18.01
C ALA A 382 10.05 -10.34 -17.66
N GLU A 383 11.26 -10.74 -17.27
CA GLU A 383 12.37 -9.82 -17.03
C GLU A 383 12.72 -9.03 -18.30
N ILE A 384 13.02 -9.70 -19.42
CA ILE A 384 13.38 -9.01 -20.68
C ILE A 384 12.27 -8.08 -21.17
N ALA A 385 11.01 -8.44 -20.93
CA ALA A 385 9.88 -7.62 -21.35
C ALA A 385 9.63 -6.41 -20.43
N HIS A 386 10.33 -6.30 -19.29
CA HIS A 386 10.07 -5.38 -18.17
C HIS A 386 8.60 -5.42 -17.74
N ARG A 387 8.07 -6.65 -17.58
CA ARG A 387 6.66 -6.90 -17.27
C ARG A 387 6.51 -7.85 -16.09
N PRO A 388 5.47 -7.70 -15.26
CA PRO A 388 5.26 -8.59 -14.13
C PRO A 388 4.92 -10.01 -14.63
N LEU A 389 5.38 -11.03 -13.90
CA LEU A 389 5.01 -12.42 -14.16
C LEU A 389 3.80 -12.81 -13.31
N TYR A 390 2.67 -13.12 -13.95
CA TYR A 390 1.51 -13.70 -13.29
C TYR A 390 1.50 -15.20 -13.49
N THR A 391 1.84 -15.97 -12.46
CA THR A 391 1.84 -17.44 -12.53
C THR A 391 0.46 -18.00 -12.17
N ILE A 392 0.05 -19.08 -12.82
CA ILE A 392 -1.21 -19.79 -12.57
C ILE A 392 -0.89 -21.27 -12.43
N SER A 393 -1.30 -21.86 -11.31
CA SER A 393 -1.27 -23.31 -11.11
C SER A 393 -2.60 -23.95 -11.50
N SER A 394 -2.58 -25.22 -11.88
CA SER A 394 -3.77 -26.00 -12.22
C SER A 394 -4.81 -26.08 -11.08
N GLY A 395 -4.41 -25.89 -9.82
CA GLY A 395 -5.34 -25.85 -8.68
C GLY A 395 -6.22 -24.60 -8.62
N GLU A 396 -5.83 -23.50 -9.26
CA GLU A 396 -6.44 -22.17 -9.02
C GLU A 396 -7.69 -21.89 -9.85
N LEU A 397 -7.82 -22.55 -11.01
CA LEU A 397 -8.96 -22.34 -11.92
C LEU A 397 -10.22 -23.13 -11.48
N GLY A 398 -10.07 -24.03 -10.51
CA GLY A 398 -11.15 -24.90 -10.02
C GLY A 398 -11.42 -26.10 -10.92
N ALA A 399 -12.44 -26.87 -10.57
CA ALA A 399 -12.72 -28.17 -11.18
C ALA A 399 -13.89 -28.17 -12.18
N SER A 400 -14.72 -27.12 -12.22
CA SER A 400 -15.88 -27.03 -13.11
C SER A 400 -15.61 -26.12 -14.29
N ALA A 401 -16.30 -26.36 -15.41
CA ALA A 401 -16.17 -25.51 -16.61
C ALA A 401 -16.52 -24.04 -16.32
N GLU A 402 -17.51 -23.79 -15.45
CA GLU A 402 -17.92 -22.43 -15.08
C GLU A 402 -16.86 -21.73 -14.22
N THR A 403 -16.28 -22.42 -13.22
CA THR A 403 -15.23 -21.82 -12.37
C THR A 403 -13.98 -21.54 -13.18
N VAL A 404 -13.59 -22.49 -14.05
CA VAL A 404 -12.42 -22.33 -14.93
C VAL A 404 -12.63 -21.16 -15.89
N GLN A 405 -13.82 -21.04 -16.49
CA GLN A 405 -14.12 -19.92 -17.38
C GLN A 405 -14.02 -18.57 -16.66
N LYS A 406 -14.65 -18.42 -15.49
CA LYS A 406 -14.62 -17.16 -14.72
C LYS A 406 -13.20 -16.83 -14.24
N GLY A 407 -12.48 -17.82 -13.72
CA GLY A 407 -11.11 -17.66 -13.23
C GLY A 407 -10.14 -17.30 -14.35
N LEU A 408 -10.17 -18.05 -15.46
CA LEU A 408 -9.30 -17.79 -16.61
C LEU A 408 -9.57 -16.39 -17.19
N ARG A 409 -10.84 -16.01 -17.36
CA ARG A 409 -11.20 -14.67 -17.82
C ARG A 409 -10.67 -13.59 -16.90
N LYS A 410 -10.89 -13.70 -15.58
CA LYS A 410 -10.39 -12.73 -14.60
C LYS A 410 -8.87 -12.58 -14.71
N ILE A 411 -8.14 -13.68 -14.81
CA ILE A 411 -6.67 -13.65 -14.87
C ILE A 411 -6.17 -13.07 -16.19
N LEU A 412 -6.78 -13.43 -17.33
CA LEU A 412 -6.41 -12.84 -18.61
C LEU A 412 -6.75 -11.34 -18.67
N GLU A 413 -7.87 -10.91 -18.09
CA GLU A 413 -8.21 -9.48 -17.94
C GLU A 413 -7.17 -8.74 -17.08
N LEU A 414 -6.71 -9.34 -15.97
CA LEU A 414 -5.63 -8.80 -15.14
C LEU A 414 -4.30 -8.75 -15.91
N GLY A 415 -3.98 -9.82 -16.64
CA GLY A 415 -2.78 -9.90 -17.47
C GLY A 415 -2.74 -8.83 -18.55
N GLU A 416 -3.87 -8.54 -19.19
CA GLU A 416 -3.99 -7.43 -20.15
C GLU A 416 -3.91 -6.07 -19.44
N ALA A 417 -4.61 -5.89 -18.32
CA ALA A 417 -4.62 -4.62 -17.58
C ALA A 417 -3.23 -4.19 -17.11
N TRP A 418 -2.43 -5.14 -16.64
CA TRP A 418 -1.07 -4.93 -16.11
C TRP A 418 0.03 -5.13 -17.14
N ASN A 419 -0.35 -5.45 -18.38
CA ASN A 419 0.58 -5.84 -19.42
C ASN A 419 1.53 -6.97 -18.96
N ALA A 420 1.01 -7.90 -18.15
CA ALA A 420 1.79 -8.96 -17.51
C ALA A 420 2.11 -10.09 -18.49
N VAL A 421 3.22 -10.80 -18.23
CA VAL A 421 3.43 -12.12 -18.79
C VAL A 421 2.62 -13.10 -17.95
N VAL A 422 1.65 -13.77 -18.56
CA VAL A 422 0.86 -14.80 -17.88
C VAL A 422 1.53 -16.14 -18.11
N LEU A 423 1.80 -16.88 -17.03
CA LEU A 423 2.34 -18.24 -17.07
C LEU A 423 1.27 -19.22 -16.59
N LEU A 424 0.84 -20.11 -17.47
CA LEU A 424 0.03 -21.27 -17.09
C LEU A 424 0.94 -22.48 -16.92
N ASP A 425 1.19 -22.87 -15.68
CA ASP A 425 2.04 -24.01 -15.36
C ASP A 425 1.25 -25.32 -15.43
N GLU A 426 1.84 -26.37 -16.00
CA GLU A 426 1.22 -27.70 -16.18
C GLU A 426 -0.11 -27.64 -16.94
N ALA A 427 -0.10 -26.92 -18.07
CA ALA A 427 -1.27 -26.72 -18.91
C ALA A 427 -1.82 -28.03 -19.51
N ASP A 428 -1.04 -29.11 -19.51
CA ASP A 428 -1.49 -30.46 -19.89
C ASP A 428 -2.68 -30.96 -19.07
N VAL A 429 -2.93 -30.44 -17.86
CA VAL A 429 -4.13 -30.82 -17.08
C VAL A 429 -5.43 -30.40 -17.79
N PHE A 430 -5.41 -29.29 -18.53
CA PHE A 430 -6.60 -28.69 -19.15
C PHE A 430 -6.68 -28.86 -20.66
N LEU A 431 -5.54 -29.05 -21.34
CA LEU A 431 -5.43 -28.97 -22.79
C LEU A 431 -5.35 -30.34 -23.49
N VAL A 432 -5.72 -31.42 -22.80
CA VAL A 432 -5.70 -32.81 -23.32
C VAL A 432 -6.67 -32.99 -24.50
N HIS A 433 -6.34 -33.90 -25.41
CA HIS A 433 -7.22 -34.39 -26.48
C HIS A 433 -8.67 -34.58 -26.05
N ARG A 434 -9.58 -34.14 -26.91
CA ARG A 434 -11.01 -34.31 -26.71
C ARG A 434 -11.39 -35.78 -26.80
N ASN A 435 -11.97 -36.30 -25.73
CA ASN A 435 -12.50 -37.66 -25.68
C ASN A 435 -14.02 -37.65 -25.82
N ARG A 436 -14.59 -38.57 -26.60
CA ARG A 436 -16.05 -38.64 -26.82
C ARG A 436 -16.87 -38.85 -25.55
N THR A 437 -16.24 -39.36 -24.49
CA THR A 437 -16.86 -39.71 -23.21
C THR A 437 -16.80 -38.59 -22.18
N ASP A 438 -15.88 -37.63 -22.31
CA ASP A 438 -15.65 -36.60 -21.29
C ASP A 438 -16.12 -35.21 -21.77
N LEU A 439 -17.43 -34.99 -21.69
CA LEU A 439 -18.06 -33.73 -22.06
C LEU A 439 -17.54 -32.55 -21.21
N LEU A 440 -17.19 -32.80 -19.94
CA LEU A 440 -16.69 -31.78 -19.03
C LEU A 440 -15.31 -31.28 -19.46
N ARG A 441 -14.35 -32.19 -19.69
CA ARG A 441 -13.02 -31.79 -20.19
C ARG A 441 -13.06 -31.15 -21.56
N ASN A 442 -13.92 -31.65 -22.46
CA ASN A 442 -14.10 -31.06 -23.79
C ASN A 442 -14.61 -29.62 -23.70
N SER A 443 -15.49 -29.34 -22.73
CA SER A 443 -16.00 -27.98 -22.51
C SER A 443 -14.89 -27.04 -22.03
N ILE A 444 -14.03 -27.49 -21.09
CA ILE A 444 -12.87 -26.73 -20.60
C ILE A 444 -11.89 -26.45 -21.74
N THR A 445 -11.53 -27.47 -22.51
CA THR A 445 -10.64 -27.34 -23.68
C THR A 445 -11.18 -26.31 -24.67
N SER A 446 -12.50 -26.31 -24.91
CA SER A 446 -13.16 -25.36 -25.80
C SER A 446 -13.20 -23.93 -25.24
N ILE A 447 -13.27 -23.77 -23.92
CA ILE A 447 -13.17 -22.47 -23.24
C ILE A 447 -11.76 -21.91 -23.42
N PHE A 448 -10.71 -22.69 -23.14
CA PHE A 448 -9.33 -22.27 -23.34
C PHE A 448 -9.07 -21.82 -24.78
N LEU A 449 -9.40 -22.65 -25.78
CA LEU A 449 -9.20 -22.28 -27.19
C LEU A 449 -9.87 -20.96 -27.58
N ARG A 450 -11.03 -20.65 -26.99
CA ARG A 450 -11.76 -19.41 -27.23
C ARG A 450 -11.06 -18.23 -26.56
N GLU A 451 -10.77 -18.33 -25.27
CA GLU A 451 -10.16 -17.22 -24.50
C GLU A 451 -8.74 -16.91 -25.02
N LEU A 452 -7.98 -17.93 -25.45
CA LEU A 452 -6.65 -17.76 -26.07
C LEU A 452 -6.69 -17.05 -27.43
N GLU A 453 -7.78 -17.17 -28.18
CA GLU A 453 -7.90 -16.53 -29.50
C GLU A 453 -8.05 -15.00 -29.42
N TYR A 454 -8.63 -14.51 -28.31
CA TYR A 454 -8.89 -13.10 -28.09
C TYR A 454 -7.91 -12.43 -27.12
N TYR A 455 -7.03 -13.20 -26.48
CA TYR A 455 -6.08 -12.67 -25.51
C TYR A 455 -5.03 -11.76 -26.17
N ARG A 456 -4.80 -10.58 -25.60
CA ARG A 456 -3.93 -9.52 -26.12
C ARG A 456 -2.72 -9.26 -25.22
N GLY A 457 -2.06 -10.31 -24.79
CA GLY A 457 -0.86 -10.23 -23.95
C GLY A 457 0.14 -11.34 -24.27
N ILE A 458 1.14 -11.48 -23.41
CA ILE A 458 2.13 -12.56 -23.51
C ILE A 458 1.66 -13.70 -22.60
N LEU A 459 1.36 -14.85 -23.20
CA LEU A 459 0.98 -16.07 -22.50
C LEU A 459 2.02 -17.16 -22.73
N ILE A 460 2.57 -17.69 -21.66
CA ILE A 460 3.49 -18.82 -21.67
C ILE A 460 2.77 -20.03 -21.06
N LEU A 461 2.77 -21.13 -21.79
CA LEU A 461 2.23 -22.42 -21.36
C LEU A 461 3.40 -23.36 -21.07
N THR A 462 3.38 -24.07 -19.95
CA THR A 462 4.32 -25.18 -19.74
C THR A 462 3.59 -26.52 -19.84
N SER A 463 4.30 -27.54 -20.30
CA SER A 463 3.78 -28.90 -20.34
C SER A 463 4.88 -29.94 -20.18
N ASN A 464 4.55 -31.06 -19.53
CA ASN A 464 5.39 -32.26 -19.53
C ASN A 464 4.96 -33.26 -20.63
N ARG A 465 3.77 -33.10 -21.22
CA ARG A 465 3.15 -34.04 -22.17
C ARG A 465 2.49 -33.32 -23.35
N HIS A 466 3.27 -32.55 -24.09
CA HIS A 466 2.74 -31.77 -25.22
C HIS A 466 2.11 -32.64 -26.33
N GLN A 467 2.46 -33.92 -26.43
CA GLN A 467 1.88 -34.86 -27.41
C GLN A 467 0.39 -35.12 -27.16
N ASP A 468 -0.06 -34.94 -25.92
CA ASP A 468 -1.45 -35.14 -25.52
C ASP A 468 -2.33 -33.92 -25.81
N PHE A 469 -1.78 -32.83 -26.37
CA PHE A 469 -2.51 -31.60 -26.61
C PHE A 469 -3.53 -31.76 -27.74
N ASP A 470 -4.69 -31.11 -27.57
CA ASP A 470 -5.68 -30.98 -28.65
C ASP A 470 -5.02 -30.32 -29.89
N PRO A 471 -5.10 -30.93 -31.09
CA PRO A 471 -4.49 -30.40 -32.31
C PRO A 471 -4.96 -28.98 -32.67
N ALA A 472 -6.12 -28.55 -32.18
CA ALA A 472 -6.66 -27.21 -32.38
C ALA A 472 -5.79 -26.10 -31.73
N PHE A 473 -4.89 -26.43 -30.79
CA PHE A 473 -3.94 -25.48 -30.21
C PHE A 473 -2.81 -25.11 -31.17
N GLY A 474 -2.46 -25.97 -32.13
CA GLY A 474 -1.34 -25.73 -33.05
C GLY A 474 -1.46 -24.42 -33.83
N GLY A 475 -2.69 -24.01 -34.17
CA GLY A 475 -2.95 -22.74 -34.86
C GLY A 475 -2.94 -21.49 -33.97
N ARG A 476 -2.74 -21.63 -32.66
CA ARG A 476 -2.74 -20.53 -31.67
C ARG A 476 -1.39 -20.35 -30.96
N ILE A 477 -0.48 -21.31 -31.12
CA ILE A 477 0.87 -21.27 -30.56
C ILE A 477 1.78 -20.58 -31.57
N HIS A 478 2.40 -19.48 -31.15
CA HIS A 478 3.27 -18.67 -32.00
C HIS A 478 4.70 -19.22 -32.02
N PHE A 479 5.16 -19.73 -30.87
CA PHE A 479 6.43 -20.44 -30.78
C PHE A 479 6.34 -21.64 -29.84
N PHE A 480 7.11 -22.66 -30.17
CA PHE A 480 7.22 -23.89 -29.41
C PHE A 480 8.70 -24.13 -29.10
N LEU A 481 9.01 -24.32 -27.82
CA LEU A 481 10.36 -24.66 -27.34
C LEU A 481 10.32 -26.00 -26.64
N GLU A 482 11.03 -26.96 -27.23
CA GLU A 482 11.22 -28.29 -26.67
C GLU A 482 12.52 -28.34 -25.88
N TYR A 483 12.42 -28.77 -24.63
CA TYR A 483 13.53 -28.98 -23.73
C TYR A 483 13.85 -30.47 -23.68
N PRO A 484 15.03 -30.88 -24.19
CA PRO A 484 15.49 -32.24 -24.01
C PRO A 484 15.89 -32.50 -22.55
N ASP A 485 16.17 -33.77 -22.23
CA ASP A 485 16.85 -34.10 -20.99
C ASP A 485 18.21 -33.37 -20.92
N LEU A 486 18.59 -32.95 -19.71
CA LEU A 486 19.85 -32.24 -19.49
C LEU A 486 21.03 -33.18 -19.79
N ASP A 487 21.88 -32.81 -20.73
CA ASP A 487 23.13 -33.52 -20.99
C ASP A 487 24.21 -33.18 -19.94
N VAL A 488 25.37 -33.85 -20.02
CA VAL A 488 26.47 -33.61 -19.08
C VAL A 488 26.95 -32.15 -19.13
N ARG A 489 27.00 -31.55 -20.32
CA ARG A 489 27.44 -30.16 -20.49
C ARG A 489 26.48 -29.17 -19.84
N ALA A 490 25.18 -29.39 -20.02
CA ALA A 490 24.11 -28.62 -19.42
C ALA A 490 24.14 -28.70 -17.90
N ARG A 491 24.29 -29.91 -17.35
CA ARG A 491 24.39 -30.10 -15.89
C ARG A 491 25.65 -29.43 -15.33
N ARG A 492 26.80 -29.52 -16.03
CA ARG A 492 28.03 -28.81 -15.64
C ARG A 492 27.79 -27.30 -15.58
N ALA A 493 27.17 -26.71 -16.60
CA ALA A 493 26.84 -25.29 -16.60
C ALA A 493 25.92 -24.90 -15.43
N ILE A 494 24.88 -25.70 -15.16
CA ILE A 494 23.96 -25.46 -14.02
C ILE A 494 24.70 -25.51 -12.68
N TRP A 495 25.60 -26.48 -12.49
CA TRP A 495 26.43 -26.55 -11.29
C TRP A 495 27.30 -25.31 -11.13
N THR A 496 27.97 -24.87 -12.20
CA THR A 496 28.77 -23.64 -12.20
C THR A 496 27.93 -22.43 -11.81
N THR A 497 26.76 -22.23 -12.43
CA THR A 497 25.90 -21.09 -12.12
C THR A 497 25.47 -21.06 -10.63
N PHE A 498 25.06 -22.20 -10.08
CA PHE A 498 24.67 -22.25 -8.66
C PHE A 498 25.85 -22.06 -7.71
N LEU A 499 27.03 -22.54 -8.08
CA LEU A 499 28.26 -22.29 -7.34
C LEU A 499 28.57 -20.79 -7.35
N ASP A 500 28.60 -20.14 -8.50
CA ASP A 500 28.91 -18.71 -8.61
C ASP A 500 27.90 -17.84 -7.84
N THR A 501 26.62 -18.20 -7.88
CA THR A 501 25.55 -17.47 -7.16
C THR A 501 25.61 -17.70 -5.64
N SER A 502 26.06 -18.86 -5.18
CA SER A 502 26.17 -19.18 -3.74
C SER A 502 27.41 -18.57 -3.08
N CYS A 503 28.33 -18.00 -3.87
CA CYS A 503 29.54 -17.35 -3.39
C CYS A 503 29.71 -15.93 -3.96
N PRO A 504 28.81 -14.97 -3.64
CA PRO A 504 29.11 -13.56 -3.88
C PRO A 504 30.36 -13.18 -3.08
N ALA A 505 31.20 -12.32 -3.66
CA ALA A 505 32.50 -11.94 -3.11
C ALA A 505 32.44 -11.62 -1.59
N GLY A 506 32.95 -12.54 -0.75
CA GLY A 506 33.18 -12.30 0.68
C GLY A 506 32.44 -13.19 1.70
N GLN A 507 31.59 -14.16 1.33
CA GLN A 507 30.87 -15.00 2.33
C GLN A 507 31.43 -16.41 2.55
N LEU A 508 31.80 -17.15 1.49
CA LEU A 508 32.33 -18.52 1.58
C LEU A 508 33.29 -18.76 0.39
N ASP A 509 34.45 -19.36 0.64
CA ASP A 509 35.35 -19.80 -0.44
C ASP A 509 34.88 -21.14 -1.04
N GLN A 510 35.23 -21.39 -2.30
CA GLN A 510 35.01 -22.70 -2.95
C GLN A 510 36.34 -23.35 -3.28
N THR A 511 36.39 -24.66 -3.08
CA THR A 511 37.60 -25.46 -3.32
C THR A 511 37.40 -26.55 -4.38
N LEU A 512 36.25 -26.55 -5.07
CA LEU A 512 35.97 -27.57 -6.10
C LEU A 512 36.89 -27.40 -7.30
N THR A 513 37.53 -28.49 -7.69
CA THR A 513 38.33 -28.58 -8.92
C THR A 513 37.44 -28.79 -10.14
N SER A 514 37.95 -28.45 -11.33
CA SER A 514 37.25 -28.71 -12.60
C SER A 514 36.87 -30.19 -12.77
N ASP A 515 37.74 -31.10 -12.34
CA ASP A 515 37.55 -32.55 -12.44
C ASP A 515 36.43 -33.05 -11.50
N GLU A 516 36.30 -32.45 -10.32
CA GLU A 516 35.20 -32.76 -9.40
C GLU A 516 33.86 -32.26 -9.94
N LEU A 517 33.85 -31.09 -10.59
CA LEU A 517 32.68 -30.57 -11.27
C LEU A 517 32.23 -31.48 -12.42
N ASP A 518 33.17 -32.06 -13.19
CA ASP A 518 32.87 -33.04 -14.22
C ASP A 518 32.20 -34.29 -13.64
N LYS A 519 32.71 -34.81 -12.50
CA LYS A 519 32.09 -35.94 -11.80
C LYS A 519 30.67 -35.64 -11.31
N LEU A 520 30.41 -34.41 -10.83
CA LEU A 520 29.06 -33.99 -10.44
C LEU A 520 28.13 -33.86 -11.65
N ALA A 521 28.65 -33.46 -12.80
CA ALA A 521 27.91 -33.34 -14.04
C ALA A 521 27.53 -34.70 -14.65
N GLU A 522 28.27 -35.77 -14.34
CA GLU A 522 27.91 -37.14 -14.75
C GLU A 522 26.64 -37.66 -14.08
N LEU A 523 26.33 -37.18 -12.87
CA LEU A 523 25.10 -37.55 -12.16
C LEU A 523 23.87 -37.07 -12.93
N SER A 524 22.96 -37.98 -13.29
CA SER A 524 21.73 -37.64 -14.03
C SER A 524 20.67 -37.01 -13.12
N LEU A 525 20.96 -35.80 -12.66
CA LEU A 525 20.10 -34.96 -11.85
C LEU A 525 19.45 -33.88 -12.71
N ASN A 526 18.20 -33.53 -12.41
CA ASN A 526 17.57 -32.36 -13.01
C ASN A 526 17.98 -31.06 -12.28
N GLY A 527 17.73 -29.90 -12.89
CA GLY A 527 18.12 -28.60 -12.33
C GLY A 527 17.50 -28.31 -10.96
N ARG A 528 16.27 -28.80 -10.70
CA ARG A 528 15.61 -28.65 -9.39
C ARG A 528 16.33 -29.45 -8.30
N GLN A 529 16.74 -30.69 -8.61
CA GLN A 529 17.52 -31.54 -7.72
C GLN A 529 18.89 -30.91 -7.44
N ILE A 530 19.59 -30.42 -8.46
CA ILE A 530 20.87 -29.72 -8.29
C ILE A 530 20.72 -28.50 -7.37
N LYS A 531 19.68 -27.67 -7.59
CA LYS A 531 19.36 -26.52 -6.71
C LYS A 531 19.14 -26.94 -5.26
N HIS A 532 18.43 -28.05 -5.01
CA HIS A 532 18.20 -28.57 -3.67
C HIS A 532 19.51 -29.03 -3.00
N VAL A 533 20.35 -29.77 -3.73
CA VAL A 533 21.67 -30.20 -3.24
C VAL A 533 22.51 -28.99 -2.84
N MET A 534 22.55 -27.96 -3.70
CA MET A 534 23.32 -26.75 -3.44
C MET A 534 22.82 -25.98 -2.23
N LYS A 535 21.49 -25.86 -2.05
CA LYS A 535 20.91 -25.23 -0.85
C LYS A 535 21.33 -25.94 0.45
N ILE A 536 21.26 -27.28 0.47
CA ILE A 536 21.67 -28.07 1.63
C ILE A 536 23.18 -27.90 1.86
N THR A 537 23.97 -28.00 0.80
CA THR A 537 25.44 -27.85 0.87
C THR A 537 25.81 -26.47 1.43
N HIS A 538 25.20 -25.40 0.95
CA HIS A 538 25.42 -24.04 1.42
C HIS A 538 25.02 -23.89 2.89
N ALA A 539 23.87 -24.42 3.32
CA ALA A 539 23.45 -24.37 4.71
C ALA A 539 24.45 -25.07 5.65
N VAL A 540 24.97 -26.23 5.24
CA VAL A 540 26.01 -26.97 6.00
C VAL A 540 27.33 -26.21 6.03
N ALA A 541 27.76 -25.64 4.90
CA ALA A 541 28.98 -24.85 4.79
C ALA A 541 28.91 -23.58 5.65
N ALA A 542 27.80 -22.85 5.60
CA ALA A 542 27.55 -21.65 6.38
C ALA A 542 27.51 -21.93 7.89
N TRP A 543 26.86 -23.02 8.30
CA TRP A 543 26.84 -23.45 9.71
C TRP A 543 28.25 -23.76 10.24
N ASN A 544 29.06 -24.45 9.44
CA ASN A 544 30.41 -24.83 9.80
C ASN A 544 31.46 -23.72 9.57
N LYS A 545 31.07 -22.57 8.99
CA LYS A 545 31.97 -21.50 8.53
C LYS A 545 33.14 -22.04 7.68
N ALA A 546 32.85 -23.05 6.86
CA ALA A 546 33.83 -23.78 6.08
C ALA A 546 33.55 -23.62 4.57
N PRO A 547 34.57 -23.68 3.71
CA PRO A 547 34.37 -23.56 2.27
C PRO A 547 33.48 -24.67 1.72
N ILE A 548 32.85 -24.41 0.58
CA ILE A 548 32.12 -25.45 -0.14
C ILE A 548 33.15 -26.41 -0.74
N THR A 549 33.06 -27.68 -0.33
CA THR A 549 33.93 -28.78 -0.75
C THR A 549 33.14 -29.84 -1.50
N TYR A 550 33.81 -30.64 -2.34
CA TYR A 550 33.20 -31.78 -3.02
C TYR A 550 32.55 -32.78 -2.03
N GLN A 551 33.18 -33.02 -0.87
CA GLN A 551 32.64 -33.89 0.17
C GLN A 551 31.35 -33.36 0.79
N ALA A 552 31.22 -32.04 0.97
CA ALA A 552 29.99 -31.43 1.45
C ALA A 552 28.82 -31.64 0.47
N VAL A 553 29.09 -31.50 -0.85
CA VAL A 553 28.11 -31.77 -1.91
C VAL A 553 27.69 -33.25 -1.92
N LEU A 554 28.66 -34.18 -1.84
CA LEU A 554 28.37 -35.61 -1.75
C LEU A 554 27.56 -35.97 -0.50
N THR A 555 27.84 -35.32 0.62
CA THR A 555 27.09 -35.50 1.86
C THR A 555 25.65 -35.03 1.70
N ALA A 556 25.43 -33.86 1.10
CA ALA A 556 24.10 -33.37 0.76
C ALA A 556 23.33 -34.30 -0.19
N LEU A 557 24.02 -34.91 -1.17
CA LEU A 557 23.44 -35.91 -2.06
C LEU A 557 22.95 -37.16 -1.31
N LYS A 558 23.67 -37.62 -0.28
CA LYS A 558 23.24 -38.77 0.53
C LYS A 558 21.90 -38.52 1.23
N PHE A 559 21.62 -37.30 1.68
CA PHE A 559 20.34 -36.94 2.30
C PHE A 559 19.15 -36.91 1.33
N LEU A 560 19.40 -36.92 0.01
CA LEU A 560 18.37 -36.95 -1.02
C LEU A 560 18.11 -38.36 -1.58
N GLN A 561 18.78 -39.40 -1.06
CA GLN A 561 18.77 -40.77 -1.57
C GLN A 561 17.39 -41.44 -1.75
N PRO A 562 16.31 -41.20 -0.97
CA PRO A 562 15.02 -41.80 -1.30
C PRO A 562 14.38 -41.22 -2.58
N VAL A 563 14.92 -40.13 -3.14
CA VAL A 563 14.41 -39.44 -4.36
C VAL A 563 15.33 -39.66 -5.59
N VAL A 564 16.55 -40.16 -5.40
CA VAL A 564 17.62 -40.26 -6.41
C VAL A 564 18.03 -41.73 -6.64
N SER A 565 17.07 -42.65 -6.55
CA SER A 565 17.30 -44.07 -6.28
C SER A 565 17.93 -44.91 -7.41
N ASN A 566 18.52 -44.33 -8.46
CA ASN A 566 19.12 -45.12 -9.57
C ASN A 566 20.47 -44.62 -10.12
N THR A 567 21.17 -43.67 -9.48
CA THR A 567 22.27 -42.96 -10.16
C THR A 567 23.59 -42.85 -9.40
N LEU A 568 23.69 -43.41 -8.19
CA LEU A 568 24.97 -43.46 -7.47
C LEU A 568 25.76 -44.71 -7.88
N PRO A 569 27.08 -44.59 -8.16
CA PRO A 569 27.91 -45.77 -8.36
C PRO A 569 27.92 -46.62 -7.09
N CYS A 570 27.62 -47.92 -7.23
CA CYS A 570 27.72 -48.90 -6.17
C CYS A 570 29.15 -48.92 -5.62
N GLY A 571 29.37 -48.39 -4.42
CA GLY A 571 30.71 -48.37 -3.81
C GLY A 571 30.93 -47.44 -2.62
N LEU A 572 29.98 -46.58 -2.24
CA LEU A 572 30.06 -45.78 -1.01
C LEU A 572 29.23 -46.43 0.11
N GLY A 573 29.56 -47.69 0.43
CA GLY A 573 29.09 -48.38 1.62
C GLY A 573 30.25 -48.50 2.62
N ASP A 574 29.94 -48.27 3.89
CA ASP A 574 30.82 -48.33 5.06
C ASP A 574 31.79 -47.17 5.26
N ASP A 575 31.25 -46.05 5.73
CA ASP A 575 31.77 -45.41 6.95
C ASP A 575 30.60 -44.66 7.63
N GLY A 576 30.35 -45.02 8.89
CA GLY A 576 29.21 -44.56 9.69
C GLY A 576 29.20 -43.05 9.96
N PRO A 577 28.14 -42.54 10.62
CA PRO A 577 28.03 -41.11 10.88
C PRO A 577 29.10 -40.69 11.91
N TYR A 578 30.17 -40.06 11.44
CA TYR A 578 31.04 -39.25 12.29
C TYR A 578 30.25 -38.03 12.75
N LEU A 579 29.56 -38.18 13.87
CA LEU A 579 29.27 -37.07 14.76
C LEU A 579 30.62 -36.51 15.21
N VAL A 580 30.94 -35.30 14.75
CA VAL A 580 32.04 -34.51 15.27
C VAL A 580 31.77 -34.28 16.76
N GLU A 581 32.69 -34.73 17.60
CA GLU A 581 32.72 -34.45 19.02
C GLU A 581 32.56 -32.95 19.26
N THR A 582 31.59 -32.60 20.10
CA THR A 582 31.45 -31.28 20.70
C THR A 582 32.71 -30.99 21.52
N GLY A 583 33.64 -30.22 20.95
CA GLY A 583 34.72 -29.60 21.68
C GLY A 583 34.19 -28.38 22.43
N ASP A 584 34.19 -28.47 23.76
CA ASP A 584 34.05 -27.33 24.67
C ASP A 584 35.00 -26.19 24.26
N ARG A 585 34.43 -25.00 23.98
CA ARG A 585 34.77 -23.71 24.62
C ARG A 585 33.97 -22.54 24.06
#